data_AF-A0A3M1U037-F1
#
_entry.id   AF-A0A3M1U037-F1
#
_cell.length_a   1.000
_cell.length_b   1.000
_cell.length_c   1.000
_cell.angle_alpha   90.00
_cell.angle_beta   90.00
_cell.angle_gamma   90.00
#
_symmetry.space_group_name_H-M   'P 1'
#
loop_
_entity.id
_entity.type
_entity.pdbx_description
1 polymer ?
#
loop_
_entity_poly.entity_id
_entity_poly.type
_entity_poly.pdbx_seq_one_letter_code
_entity_poly.pdbx_strand_id
1 'polypeptide(L)'
;MELHKSDDFVFVAVAMDVGGIAACKKYYDEAKASYVQLVDSQNALGEALGFKVIPNGFFLDEAGRLVDSIVGRFEVRSPQTIDKVEAFLAMPKAQAGEARPVSDEEQIATLKKRLSDHPDDGDAHLALGKLLLRMGKPADALAPLKRAAELLPKSAPAQFSLGACLLALEKKDAALAQFRKALALDRENYVIRKQIWMIEHPEKFFPEIDWAWQREQLAKERKQEGGGG
;
A
#
# COMPACT_ATOMS: atom_id res chain seq x y z
N MET A 1 34.57 11.59 -5.06
CA MET A 1 33.90 10.29 -4.85
C MET A 1 32.87 10.17 -5.96
N GLU A 2 33.18 9.41 -7.01
CA GLU A 2 32.25 9.14 -8.11
C GLU A 2 31.28 8.07 -7.62
N LEU A 3 30.05 8.44 -7.29
CA LEU A 3 29.04 7.52 -6.79
C LEU A 3 28.09 7.14 -7.94
N HIS A 4 27.99 5.84 -8.21
CA HIS A 4 26.94 5.17 -8.99
C HIS A 4 26.84 5.42 -10.51
N LYS A 5 27.93 5.77 -11.22
CA LYS A 5 28.01 5.57 -12.68
C LYS A 5 28.43 4.13 -13.01
N SER A 6 27.46 3.22 -13.08
CA SER A 6 27.64 1.86 -13.58
C SER A 6 26.44 1.52 -14.44
N ASP A 7 26.68 0.96 -15.63
CA ASP A 7 25.71 0.77 -16.73
C ASP A 7 24.48 -0.12 -16.42
N ASP A 8 24.26 -0.51 -15.16
CA ASP A 8 23.12 -1.34 -14.74
C ASP A 8 22.61 -0.97 -13.33
N PHE A 9 22.36 0.31 -13.06
CA PHE A 9 21.44 0.69 -11.96
C PHE A 9 20.68 1.96 -12.31
N VAL A 10 19.36 1.91 -12.15
CA VAL A 10 18.49 3.06 -12.32
C VAL A 10 17.45 3.10 -11.21
N PHE A 11 17.28 4.28 -10.62
CA PHE A 11 16.33 4.51 -9.53
C PHE A 11 15.07 5.26 -9.99
N VAL A 12 14.06 5.15 -9.14
CA VAL A 12 12.71 4.71 -9.48
C VAL A 12 11.68 5.67 -8.89
N ALA A 13 10.69 6.05 -9.68
CA ALA A 13 9.45 6.61 -9.14
C ALA A 13 8.67 5.50 -8.40
N VAL A 14 8.64 5.53 -7.07
CA VAL A 14 7.83 4.62 -6.24
C VAL A 14 6.37 5.07 -6.28
N ALA A 15 5.72 4.82 -7.42
CA ALA A 15 4.28 4.94 -7.47
C ALA A 15 3.68 3.71 -6.79
N MET A 16 3.39 3.80 -5.48
CA MET A 16 2.45 2.84 -4.90
C MET A 16 1.08 3.22 -5.46
N ASP A 17 0.45 2.33 -6.20
CA ASP A 17 -0.99 2.37 -6.36
C ASP A 17 -1.47 0.93 -6.34
N VAL A 18 -2.58 0.69 -5.63
CA VAL A 18 -3.23 -0.62 -5.54
C VAL A 18 -3.64 -1.12 -6.95
N GLY A 19 -3.73 -0.21 -7.92
CA GLY A 19 -3.98 -0.48 -9.35
C GLY A 19 -2.76 -0.93 -10.18
N GLY A 20 -1.55 -1.03 -9.59
CA GLY A 20 -0.36 -1.48 -10.30
C GLY A 20 0.13 -0.53 -11.41
N ILE A 21 0.95 -1.05 -12.33
CA ILE A 21 1.64 -0.30 -13.39
C ILE A 21 0.68 0.59 -14.20
N ALA A 22 -0.54 0.12 -14.46
CA ALA A 22 -1.52 0.83 -15.28
C ALA A 22 -1.98 2.16 -14.65
N ALA A 23 -2.14 2.21 -13.33
CA ALA A 23 -2.59 3.42 -12.64
C ALA A 23 -1.49 4.49 -12.58
N CYS A 24 -0.23 4.06 -12.56
CA CYS A 24 0.93 4.93 -12.50
C CYS A 24 1.42 5.39 -13.89
N LYS A 25 0.93 4.75 -14.97
CA LYS A 25 1.38 4.94 -16.34
C LYS A 25 1.39 6.39 -16.82
N LYS A 26 0.34 7.16 -16.54
CA LYS A 26 0.23 8.56 -16.97
C LYS A 26 1.37 9.43 -16.41
N TYR A 27 1.80 9.15 -15.18
CA TYR A 27 2.88 9.89 -14.54
C TYR A 27 4.25 9.48 -15.11
N TYR A 28 4.43 8.20 -15.47
CA TYR A 28 5.62 7.73 -16.19
C TYR A 28 5.75 8.39 -17.57
N ASP A 29 4.65 8.43 -18.33
CA ASP A 29 4.62 9.02 -19.67
C ASP A 29 4.88 10.53 -19.63
N GLU A 30 4.35 11.25 -18.63
CA GLU A 30 4.56 12.69 -18.43
C GLU A 30 6.01 13.03 -18.02
N ALA A 31 6.68 12.15 -17.27
CA ALA A 31 8.03 12.39 -16.76
C ALA A 31 9.12 12.36 -17.85
N LYS A 32 8.84 11.74 -19.01
CA LYS A 32 9.79 11.61 -20.14
C LYS A 32 11.20 11.15 -19.74
N ALA A 33 11.31 10.29 -18.73
CA ALA A 33 12.61 9.87 -18.20
C ALA A 33 13.40 9.05 -19.24
N SER A 34 14.70 9.31 -19.34
CA SER A 34 15.62 8.68 -20.28
C SER A 34 16.27 7.39 -19.74
N TYR A 35 15.83 6.90 -18.59
CA TYR A 35 16.46 5.81 -17.84
C TYR A 35 15.45 4.76 -17.31
N VAL A 36 15.93 3.57 -16.94
CA VAL A 36 15.13 2.41 -16.46
C VAL A 36 14.31 2.73 -15.19
N GLN A 37 13.03 2.38 -15.20
CA GLN A 37 12.12 2.61 -14.07
C GLN A 37 11.69 1.24 -13.49
N LEU A 38 11.59 1.14 -12.17
CA LEU A 38 11.08 -0.02 -11.42
C LEU A 38 9.69 0.36 -10.91
N VAL A 39 8.82 -0.62 -10.70
CA VAL A 39 7.54 -0.39 -10.03
C VAL A 39 7.51 -1.28 -8.81
N ASP A 40 7.49 -0.68 -7.62
CA ASP A 40 7.35 -1.40 -6.35
C ASP A 40 5.88 -1.84 -6.15
N SER A 41 5.43 -2.73 -7.03
CA SER A 41 4.05 -3.22 -7.05
C SER A 41 3.63 -3.97 -5.79
N GLN A 42 4.59 -4.44 -4.99
CA GLN A 42 4.36 -5.19 -3.75
C GLN A 42 4.60 -4.34 -2.49
N ASN A 43 4.95 -3.06 -2.62
CA ASN A 43 5.28 -2.16 -1.52
C ASN A 43 6.47 -2.65 -0.65
N ALA A 44 7.36 -3.48 -1.20
CA ALA A 44 8.49 -4.03 -0.45
C ALA A 44 9.52 -2.93 -0.09
N LEU A 45 9.72 -1.98 -1.01
CA LEU A 45 10.60 -0.83 -0.80
C LEU A 45 9.94 0.20 0.14
N GLY A 46 8.62 0.40 -0.01
CA GLY A 46 7.84 1.26 0.89
C GLY A 46 7.85 0.78 2.35
N GLU A 47 7.75 -0.53 2.59
CA GLU A 47 7.88 -1.11 3.94
C GLU A 47 9.29 -0.97 4.51
N ALA A 48 10.32 -1.27 3.70
CA ALA A 48 11.73 -1.17 4.14
C ALA A 48 12.13 0.27 4.51
N LEU A 49 11.58 1.27 3.81
CA LEU A 49 11.93 2.68 3.98
C LEU A 49 10.89 3.48 4.81
N GLY A 50 9.77 2.87 5.17
CA GLY A 50 8.73 3.46 6.03
C GLY A 50 7.85 4.51 5.35
N PHE A 51 7.62 4.39 4.04
CA PHE A 51 6.72 5.30 3.31
C PHE A 51 5.26 5.05 3.65
N LYS A 52 4.51 6.11 3.92
CA LYS A 52 3.11 6.02 4.42
C LYS A 52 2.03 6.54 3.46
N VAL A 53 2.37 7.29 2.40
CA VAL A 53 1.38 7.96 1.51
C VAL A 53 1.91 8.08 0.06
N ILE A 54 0.99 8.21 -0.91
CA ILE A 54 1.21 8.25 -2.37
C ILE A 54 1.00 9.67 -2.95
N PRO A 55 1.73 10.09 -4.01
CA PRO A 55 2.92 9.44 -4.62
C PRO A 55 4.22 9.97 -4.00
N ASN A 56 5.20 9.08 -3.79
CA ASN A 56 6.55 9.45 -3.35
C ASN A 56 7.58 8.75 -4.24
N GLY A 57 8.62 9.44 -4.70
CA GLY A 57 9.71 8.84 -5.48
C GLY A 57 11.01 9.63 -5.30
N PHE A 58 12.15 9.00 -5.56
CA PHE A 58 13.45 9.67 -5.57
C PHE A 58 13.93 9.83 -7.01
N PHE A 59 14.47 10.99 -7.35
CA PHE A 59 15.07 11.23 -8.66
C PHE A 59 16.59 11.25 -8.51
N LEU A 60 17.30 10.57 -9.40
CA LEU A 60 18.75 10.66 -9.51
C LEU A 60 19.12 11.40 -10.81
N ASP A 61 20.24 12.12 -10.83
CA ASP A 61 20.83 12.65 -12.07
C ASP A 61 21.66 11.59 -12.79
N GLU A 62 22.14 11.95 -13.98
CA GLU A 62 23.08 11.19 -14.81
C GLU A 62 24.40 10.85 -14.10
N ALA A 63 24.70 11.47 -12.96
CA ALA A 63 25.86 11.19 -12.13
C ALA A 63 25.51 10.36 -10.89
N GLY A 64 24.29 9.80 -10.80
CA GLY A 64 23.85 8.95 -9.70
C GLY A 64 23.58 9.71 -8.40
N ARG A 65 23.51 11.05 -8.44
CA ARG A 65 23.24 11.89 -7.26
C ARG A 65 21.75 12.11 -7.12
N LEU A 66 21.26 12.15 -5.88
CA LEU A 66 19.90 12.54 -5.60
C LEU A 66 19.66 13.97 -6.11
N VAL A 67 18.74 14.11 -7.06
CA VAL A 67 18.29 15.41 -7.56
C VAL A 67 16.96 15.70 -6.91
N ASP A 68 16.80 16.96 -6.51
CA ASP A 68 15.67 17.51 -5.77
C ASP A 68 14.34 16.80 -6.03
N SER A 69 13.74 16.28 -4.96
CA SER A 69 12.47 15.57 -4.98
C SER A 69 11.33 16.56 -5.21
N ILE A 70 10.77 16.67 -6.42
CA ILE A 70 9.52 17.41 -6.60
C ILE A 70 8.60 16.71 -7.61
N VAL A 71 7.53 16.10 -7.09
CA VAL A 71 6.19 16.24 -7.68
C VAL A 71 5.17 16.39 -6.54
N GLY A 72 4.83 17.63 -6.18
CA GLY A 72 3.79 17.95 -5.18
C GLY A 72 4.27 18.62 -3.88
N ARG A 73 3.36 18.80 -2.90
CA ARG A 73 3.59 19.53 -1.63
C ARG A 73 4.28 18.67 -0.54
N PHE A 74 5.27 17.88 -0.86
CA PHE A 74 6.01 17.08 0.14
C PHE A 74 7.51 17.33 0.01
N GLU A 75 8.14 17.82 1.08
CA GLU A 75 9.59 18.01 1.17
C GLU A 75 10.23 16.78 1.83
N VAL A 76 10.96 15.96 1.06
CA VAL A 76 11.86 14.96 1.63
C VAL A 76 13.22 15.62 1.86
N ARG A 77 13.26 16.54 2.84
CA ARG A 77 14.49 17.26 3.24
C ARG A 77 15.10 16.77 4.55
N SER A 78 14.57 15.67 5.12
CA SER A 78 15.14 15.11 6.35
C SER A 78 16.46 14.39 6.02
N PRO A 79 17.60 14.81 6.64
CA PRO A 79 18.89 14.13 6.47
C PRO A 79 18.82 12.62 6.76
N GLN A 80 17.99 12.23 7.73
CA GLN A 80 17.80 10.82 8.12
C GLN A 80 17.20 9.97 7.01
N THR A 81 16.38 10.55 6.13
CA THR A 81 15.80 9.85 4.99
C THR A 81 16.82 9.72 3.87
N ILE A 82 17.63 10.77 3.65
CA ILE A 82 18.74 10.75 2.68
C ILE A 82 19.75 9.68 3.09
N ASP A 83 20.16 9.64 4.35
CA ASP A 83 21.11 8.65 4.88
C ASP A 83 20.64 7.21 4.67
N LYS A 84 19.33 6.94 4.85
CA LYS A 84 18.75 5.61 4.65
C LYS A 84 18.75 5.19 3.18
N VAL A 85 18.46 6.14 2.28
CA VAL A 85 18.48 5.90 0.83
C VAL A 85 19.92 5.66 0.38
N GLU A 86 20.87 6.49 0.82
CA GLU A 86 22.30 6.30 0.51
C GLU A 86 22.84 4.97 1.06
N ALA A 87 22.47 4.60 2.28
CA ALA A 87 22.87 3.31 2.87
C ALA A 87 22.34 2.12 2.05
N PHE A 88 21.11 2.21 1.54
CA PHE A 88 20.53 1.21 0.64
C PHE A 88 21.26 1.14 -0.70
N LEU A 89 21.58 2.29 -1.31
CA LEU A 89 22.34 2.39 -2.57
C LEU A 89 23.77 1.83 -2.44
N ALA A 90 24.36 1.91 -1.26
CA ALA A 90 25.70 1.42 -0.96
C ALA A 90 25.75 -0.08 -0.62
N MET A 91 24.61 -0.77 -0.50
CA MET A 91 24.60 -2.21 -0.24
C MET A 91 25.27 -2.99 -1.39
N PRO A 92 26.07 -4.03 -1.11
CA PRO A 92 26.68 -4.85 -2.15
C PRO A 92 25.61 -5.38 -3.09
N LYS A 93 25.84 -5.24 -4.40
CA LYS A 93 24.98 -5.84 -5.43
C LYS A 93 24.86 -7.35 -5.13
N ALA A 94 23.76 -7.77 -4.53
CA ALA A 94 23.37 -9.16 -4.63
C ALA A 94 23.29 -9.44 -6.13
N GLN A 95 23.92 -10.51 -6.61
CA GLN A 95 23.60 -11.01 -7.95
C GLN A 95 22.12 -11.38 -7.91
N ALA A 96 21.28 -10.46 -8.34
CA ALA A 96 19.91 -10.72 -8.67
C ALA A 96 19.98 -11.63 -9.90
N GLY A 97 20.14 -12.94 -9.68
CA GLY A 97 19.68 -13.90 -10.66
C GLY A 97 18.26 -13.48 -11.02
N GLU A 98 17.95 -13.43 -12.33
CA GLU A 98 16.67 -12.97 -12.86
C GLU A 98 15.54 -13.36 -11.91
N ALA A 99 15.08 -12.40 -11.10
CA ALA A 99 14.06 -12.68 -10.11
C ALA A 99 12.78 -12.83 -10.91
N ARG A 100 12.49 -14.06 -11.33
CA ARG A 100 11.20 -14.39 -11.93
C ARG A 100 10.15 -13.96 -10.91
N PRO A 101 9.20 -13.09 -11.28
CA PRO A 101 8.11 -12.74 -10.38
C PRO A 101 7.41 -14.04 -9.99
N VAL A 102 7.44 -14.35 -8.69
CA VAL A 102 6.76 -15.53 -8.13
C VAL A 102 5.28 -15.36 -8.46
N SER A 103 4.70 -16.33 -9.18
CA SER A 103 3.30 -16.18 -9.61
C SER A 103 2.36 -16.19 -8.40
N ASP A 104 1.16 -15.66 -8.58
CA ASP A 104 0.14 -15.68 -7.52
C ASP A 104 -0.17 -17.12 -7.08
N GLU A 105 -0.13 -18.09 -7.99
CA GLU A 105 -0.30 -19.51 -7.69
C GLU A 105 0.85 -20.08 -6.84
N GLU A 106 2.10 -19.72 -7.16
CA GLU A 106 3.28 -20.13 -6.38
C GLU A 106 3.28 -19.51 -4.98
N GLN A 107 2.86 -18.25 -4.85
CA GLN A 107 2.67 -17.59 -3.56
C GLN A 107 1.57 -18.27 -2.73
N ILE A 108 0.41 -18.60 -3.35
CA ILE A 108 -0.65 -19.35 -2.69
C ILE A 108 -0.15 -20.72 -2.21
N ALA A 109 0.59 -21.45 -3.05
CA ALA A 109 1.12 -22.76 -2.67
C ALA A 109 2.05 -22.66 -1.46
N THR A 110 2.93 -21.65 -1.45
CA THR A 110 3.85 -21.36 -0.34
C THR A 110 3.09 -21.02 0.94
N LEU A 111 2.09 -20.14 0.87
CA LEU A 111 1.27 -19.76 2.01
C LEU A 111 0.44 -20.94 2.54
N LYS A 112 -0.13 -21.77 1.66
CA LYS A 112 -0.86 -22.99 2.06
C LYS A 112 0.05 -23.99 2.75
N LYS A 113 1.29 -24.16 2.28
CA LYS A 113 2.28 -25.01 2.95
C LYS A 113 2.61 -24.46 4.34
N ARG A 114 2.89 -23.16 4.46
CA ARG A 114 3.13 -22.50 5.76
C ARG A 114 1.97 -22.69 6.72
N LEU A 115 0.74 -22.57 6.24
CA LEU A 115 -0.47 -22.80 7.04
C LEU A 115 -0.72 -24.27 7.39
N SER A 116 -0.16 -25.22 6.64
CA SER A 116 -0.17 -26.63 7.03
C SER A 116 0.77 -26.90 8.21
N ASP A 117 1.94 -26.24 8.23
CA ASP A 117 2.94 -26.37 9.29
C ASP A 117 2.58 -25.51 10.53
N HIS A 118 1.96 -24.35 10.28
CA HIS A 118 1.57 -23.37 11.28
C HIS A 118 0.12 -22.88 11.06
N PRO A 119 -0.89 -23.66 11.48
CA PRO A 119 -2.31 -23.35 11.24
C PRO A 119 -2.81 -22.04 11.86
N ASP A 120 -2.14 -21.56 12.91
CA ASP A 120 -2.49 -20.36 13.67
C ASP A 120 -1.63 -19.14 13.29
N ASP A 121 -0.97 -19.18 12.13
CA ASP A 121 -0.22 -18.05 11.60
C ASP A 121 -1.15 -16.99 10.99
N GLY A 122 -1.50 -15.99 11.80
CA GLY A 122 -2.42 -14.92 11.41
C GLY A 122 -1.94 -14.11 10.20
N ASP A 123 -0.64 -13.88 10.07
CA ASP A 123 -0.06 -13.11 8.97
C ASP A 123 -0.12 -13.91 7.66
N ALA A 124 0.12 -15.22 7.71
CA ALA A 124 -0.03 -16.09 6.55
C ALA A 124 -1.48 -16.17 6.07
N HIS A 125 -2.45 -16.25 6.99
CA HIS A 125 -3.88 -16.16 6.66
C HIS A 125 -4.25 -14.82 6.02
N LEU A 126 -3.70 -13.71 6.55
CA LEU A 126 -3.93 -12.38 6.02
C LEU A 126 -3.36 -12.23 4.60
N ALA A 127 -2.11 -12.67 4.39
CA ALA A 127 -1.45 -12.63 3.10
C ALA A 127 -2.20 -13.46 2.05
N LEU A 128 -2.62 -14.68 2.41
CA LEU A 128 -3.40 -15.55 1.53
C LEU A 128 -4.74 -14.89 1.14
N GLY A 129 -5.43 -14.33 2.13
CA GLY A 129 -6.67 -13.60 1.92
C GLY A 129 -6.53 -12.39 0.98
N LYS A 130 -5.51 -11.55 1.20
CA LYS A 130 -5.21 -10.39 0.35
C LYS A 130 -4.89 -10.80 -1.08
N LEU A 131 -4.12 -11.88 -1.25
CA LEU A 131 -3.76 -12.41 -2.56
C LEU A 131 -5.01 -12.89 -3.32
N LEU A 132 -5.89 -13.65 -2.66
CA LEU A 132 -7.14 -14.12 -3.26
C LEU A 132 -8.07 -12.97 -3.64
N LEU A 133 -8.13 -11.89 -2.85
CA LEU A 133 -8.87 -10.67 -3.24
C LEU A 133 -8.29 -10.00 -4.47
N ARG A 134 -6.96 -9.88 -4.56
CA ARG A 134 -6.28 -9.31 -5.74
C ARG A 134 -6.56 -10.13 -7.01
N MET A 135 -6.72 -11.45 -6.86
CA MET A 135 -7.11 -12.35 -7.95
C MET A 135 -8.62 -12.32 -8.28
N GLY A 136 -9.42 -11.48 -7.62
CA GLY A 136 -10.86 -11.41 -7.84
C GLY A 136 -11.63 -12.62 -7.30
N LYS A 137 -11.09 -13.33 -6.30
CA LYS A 137 -11.69 -14.52 -5.67
C LYS A 137 -12.14 -14.25 -4.23
N PRO A 138 -13.14 -13.37 -4.01
CA PRO A 138 -13.54 -12.98 -2.66
C PRO A 138 -14.20 -14.13 -1.87
N ALA A 139 -14.83 -15.10 -2.53
CA ALA A 139 -15.40 -16.27 -1.86
C ALA A 139 -14.31 -17.13 -1.21
N ASP A 140 -13.21 -17.36 -1.91
CA ASP A 140 -12.05 -18.12 -1.41
C ASP A 140 -11.30 -17.34 -0.33
N ALA A 141 -11.25 -16.01 -0.43
CA ALA A 141 -10.57 -15.13 0.52
C ALA A 141 -11.26 -15.08 1.89
N LEU A 142 -12.55 -15.39 1.98
CA LEU A 142 -13.35 -15.18 3.18
C LEU A 142 -12.86 -15.99 4.38
N ALA A 143 -12.55 -17.27 4.20
CA ALA A 143 -12.12 -18.13 5.31
C ALA A 143 -10.74 -17.75 5.86
N PRO A 144 -9.69 -17.56 5.02
CA PRO A 144 -8.41 -17.04 5.50
C PRO A 144 -8.53 -15.68 6.19
N LEU A 145 -9.30 -14.73 5.63
CA LEU A 145 -9.43 -13.40 6.22
C LEU A 145 -10.19 -13.38 7.54
N LYS A 146 -11.19 -14.25 7.71
CA LYS A 146 -11.83 -14.46 9.02
C LYS A 146 -10.81 -14.98 10.03
N ARG A 147 -10.04 -16.00 9.66
CA ARG A 147 -9.04 -16.58 10.55
C ARG A 147 -7.95 -15.58 10.92
N ALA A 148 -7.50 -14.77 9.95
CA ALA A 148 -6.58 -13.66 10.20
C ALA A 148 -7.16 -12.64 11.19
N ALA A 149 -8.42 -12.23 11.03
CA ALA A 149 -9.06 -11.27 11.93
C ALA A 149 -9.29 -11.80 13.35
N GLU A 150 -9.48 -13.13 13.51
CA GLU A 150 -9.56 -13.81 14.80
C GLU A 150 -8.19 -13.89 15.50
N LEU A 151 -7.14 -14.25 14.75
CA LEU A 151 -5.78 -14.40 15.27
C LEU A 151 -5.10 -13.03 15.52
N LEU A 152 -5.49 -12.01 14.75
CA LEU A 152 -4.93 -10.65 14.81
C LEU A 152 -6.01 -9.60 15.14
N PRO A 153 -6.63 -9.66 16.34
CA PRO A 153 -7.75 -8.79 16.68
C PRO A 153 -7.37 -7.30 16.73
N LYS A 154 -6.08 -6.98 16.93
CA LYS A 154 -5.54 -5.61 16.97
C LYS A 154 -4.89 -5.16 15.65
N SER A 155 -5.03 -5.94 14.58
CA SER A 155 -4.50 -5.58 13.27
C SER A 155 -5.53 -4.84 12.45
N ALA A 156 -5.35 -3.52 12.28
CA ALA A 156 -6.17 -2.73 11.36
C ALA A 156 -6.16 -3.31 9.93
N PRO A 157 -5.01 -3.75 9.37
CA PRO A 157 -4.98 -4.44 8.07
C PRO A 157 -5.86 -5.69 8.00
N ALA A 158 -5.87 -6.53 9.05
CA ALA A 158 -6.69 -7.75 9.05
C ALA A 158 -8.18 -7.44 9.05
N GLN A 159 -8.62 -6.50 9.89
CA GLN A 159 -10.02 -6.05 9.93
C GLN A 159 -10.43 -5.39 8.60
N PHE A 160 -9.55 -4.56 8.02
CA PHE A 160 -9.80 -3.92 6.73
C PHE A 160 -9.92 -4.93 5.59
N SER A 161 -9.00 -5.88 5.47
CA SER A 161 -9.05 -6.89 4.41
C SER A 161 -10.29 -7.77 4.51
N LEU A 162 -10.72 -8.15 5.73
CA LEU A 162 -11.99 -8.85 5.92
C LEU A 162 -13.19 -7.97 5.51
N GLY A 163 -13.19 -6.68 5.85
CA GLY A 163 -14.21 -5.72 5.40
C GLY A 163 -14.28 -5.62 3.87
N ALA A 164 -13.14 -5.51 3.20
CA ALA A 164 -13.06 -5.47 1.74
C ALA A 164 -13.57 -6.76 1.09
N CYS A 165 -13.24 -7.92 1.65
CA CYS A 165 -13.78 -9.21 1.20
C CYS A 165 -15.31 -9.28 1.34
N LEU A 166 -15.85 -8.85 2.49
CA LEU A 166 -17.29 -8.84 2.73
C LEU A 166 -18.01 -7.89 1.78
N LEU A 167 -17.43 -6.72 1.49
CA LEU A 167 -17.97 -5.77 0.52
C LEU A 167 -18.00 -6.36 -0.90
N ALA A 168 -16.93 -7.04 -1.32
CA ALA A 168 -16.87 -7.73 -2.61
C ALA A 168 -17.87 -8.90 -2.72
N LEU A 169 -18.32 -9.44 -1.58
CA LEU A 169 -19.41 -10.42 -1.48
C LEU A 169 -20.78 -9.78 -1.24
N GLU A 170 -20.90 -8.46 -1.43
CA GLU A 170 -22.11 -7.66 -1.25
C GLU A 170 -22.70 -7.66 0.18
N LYS A 171 -21.93 -8.08 1.18
CA LYS A 171 -22.31 -8.10 2.60
C LYS A 171 -21.99 -6.77 3.27
N LYS A 172 -22.67 -5.71 2.83
CA LYS A 172 -22.38 -4.31 3.22
C LYS A 172 -22.37 -4.07 4.74
N ASP A 173 -23.37 -4.56 5.47
CA ASP A 173 -23.45 -4.36 6.93
C ASP A 173 -22.29 -5.02 7.68
N ALA A 174 -21.93 -6.24 7.27
CA ALA A 174 -20.80 -6.95 7.83
C ALA A 174 -19.47 -6.26 7.47
N ALA A 175 -19.35 -5.72 6.25
CA ALA A 175 -18.18 -4.96 5.82
C ALA A 175 -18.00 -3.68 6.66
N LEU A 176 -19.08 -2.90 6.85
CA LEU A 176 -19.08 -1.71 7.70
C LEU A 176 -18.62 -2.02 9.13
N ALA A 177 -19.09 -3.12 9.71
CA ALA A 177 -18.67 -3.53 11.04
C ALA A 177 -17.14 -3.75 11.14
N GLN A 178 -16.53 -4.39 10.13
CA GLN A 178 -15.08 -4.61 10.13
C GLN A 178 -14.30 -3.34 9.79
N PHE A 179 -14.79 -2.50 8.88
CA PHE A 179 -14.14 -1.22 8.59
C PHE A 179 -14.15 -0.28 9.80
N ARG A 180 -15.24 -0.24 10.58
CA ARG A 180 -15.28 0.53 11.83
C ARG A 180 -14.29 0.01 12.87
N LYS A 181 -14.11 -1.30 12.99
CA LYS A 181 -13.05 -1.89 13.84
C LYS A 181 -11.66 -1.49 13.34
N ALA A 182 -11.43 -1.56 12.03
CA ALA A 182 -10.16 -1.18 11.43
C ALA A 182 -9.85 0.31 11.67
N LEU A 183 -10.84 1.19 11.53
CA LEU A 183 -10.71 2.62 11.80
C LEU A 183 -10.48 2.91 13.30
N ALA A 184 -11.11 2.15 14.20
CA ALA A 184 -10.86 2.29 15.64
C ALA A 184 -9.40 1.95 16.01
N LEU A 185 -8.77 1.04 15.27
CA LEU A 185 -7.36 0.65 15.44
C LEU A 185 -6.39 1.63 14.75
N ASP A 186 -6.80 2.28 13.66
CA ASP A 186 -6.03 3.25 12.90
C ASP A 186 -6.92 4.45 12.48
N ARG A 187 -7.13 5.38 13.43
CA ARG A 187 -8.13 6.47 13.34
C ARG A 187 -7.84 7.49 12.26
N GLU A 188 -6.57 7.69 11.94
CA GLU A 188 -6.11 8.63 10.92
C GLU A 188 -6.13 8.02 9.51
N ASN A 189 -6.49 6.74 9.38
CA ASN A 189 -6.47 6.06 8.09
C ASN A 189 -7.61 6.53 7.18
N TYR A 190 -7.28 7.47 6.31
CA TYR A 190 -8.21 8.02 5.33
C TYR A 190 -8.77 6.96 4.36
N VAL A 191 -8.01 5.91 4.03
CA VAL A 191 -8.48 4.83 3.13
C VAL A 191 -9.63 4.06 3.76
N ILE A 192 -9.49 3.66 5.04
CA ILE A 192 -10.54 2.96 5.77
C ILE A 192 -11.78 3.84 5.89
N ARG A 193 -11.58 5.12 6.24
CA ARG A 193 -12.66 6.11 6.36
C ARG A 193 -13.44 6.27 5.06
N LYS A 194 -12.73 6.34 3.93
CA LYS A 194 -13.33 6.43 2.60
C LYS A 194 -14.22 5.22 2.28
N GLN A 195 -13.83 4.00 2.68
CA GLN A 195 -14.67 2.81 2.48
C GLN A 195 -15.99 2.90 3.25
N ILE A 196 -15.96 3.37 4.50
CA ILE A 196 -17.16 3.56 5.32
C ILE A 196 -18.09 4.58 4.67
N TRP A 197 -17.57 5.77 4.35
CA TRP A 197 -18.35 6.83 3.73
C TRP A 197 -18.91 6.43 2.36
N MET A 198 -18.18 5.65 1.56
CA MET A 198 -18.68 5.17 0.28
C MET A 198 -19.90 4.26 0.45
N ILE A 199 -19.95 3.46 1.51
CA ILE A 199 -21.07 2.57 1.78
C ILE A 199 -22.26 3.34 2.38
N GLU A 200 -21.99 4.28 3.30
CA GLU A 200 -23.04 5.04 4.02
C GLU A 200 -23.62 6.19 3.18
N HIS A 201 -22.80 6.80 2.33
CA HIS A 201 -23.12 7.99 1.54
C HIS A 201 -22.76 7.80 0.07
N PRO A 202 -23.29 6.78 -0.62
CA PRO A 202 -22.92 6.49 -2.01
C PRO A 202 -23.17 7.68 -2.96
N GLU A 203 -24.16 8.53 -2.66
CA GLU A 203 -24.47 9.76 -3.38
C GLU A 203 -23.35 10.81 -3.35
N LYS A 204 -22.38 10.67 -2.45
CA LYS A 204 -21.19 11.53 -2.33
C LYS A 204 -19.99 11.01 -3.12
N PHE A 205 -20.10 9.83 -3.71
CA PHE A 205 -19.02 9.18 -4.45
C PHE A 205 -19.35 8.90 -5.90
N PHE A 206 -20.64 8.85 -6.26
CA PHE A 206 -21.11 8.56 -7.61
C PHE A 206 -22.18 9.57 -8.07
N PRO A 207 -22.14 10.03 -9.34
CA PRO A 207 -21.16 9.69 -10.38
C PRO A 207 -19.80 10.38 -10.20
N GLU A 208 -19.75 11.46 -9.42
CA GLU A 208 -18.52 12.21 -9.11
C GLU A 208 -18.29 12.25 -7.60
N ILE A 209 -17.02 12.34 -7.21
CA ILE A 209 -16.62 12.39 -5.80
C ILE A 209 -16.79 13.82 -5.27
N ASP A 210 -17.61 13.97 -4.23
CA ASP A 210 -17.79 15.25 -3.50
C ASP A 210 -16.63 15.49 -2.52
N TRP A 211 -15.52 16.00 -3.05
CA TRP A 211 -14.33 16.33 -2.25
C TRP A 211 -14.57 17.41 -1.20
N ALA A 212 -15.55 18.30 -1.41
CA ALA A 212 -15.89 19.35 -0.47
C ALA A 212 -16.54 18.75 0.78
N TRP A 213 -17.50 17.86 0.58
CA TRP A 213 -18.14 17.11 1.66
C TRP A 213 -17.13 16.29 2.47
N GLN A 214 -16.19 15.59 1.82
CA GLN A 214 -15.17 14.81 2.54
C GLN A 214 -14.28 15.71 3.42
N ARG A 215 -13.86 16.89 2.94
CA ARG A 215 -13.09 17.85 3.74
C ARG A 215 -13.90 18.36 4.93
N GLU A 216 -15.21 18.59 4.74
CA GLU A 216 -16.11 18.99 5.81
C GLU A 216 -16.23 17.90 6.88
N GLN A 217 -16.39 16.63 6.50
CA GLN A 217 -16.45 15.51 7.45
C GLN A 217 -15.16 15.37 8.26
N LEU A 218 -13.99 15.43 7.60
CA LEU A 218 -12.70 15.43 8.31
C LEU A 218 -12.59 16.58 9.31
N ALA A 219 -13.08 17.77 8.95
CA ALA A 219 -13.07 18.92 9.85
C ALA A 219 -14.03 18.74 11.05
N LYS A 220 -15.20 18.13 10.85
CA LYS A 220 -16.16 17.80 11.92
C LYS A 220 -15.58 16.79 12.90
N GLU A 221 -15.01 15.71 12.39
CA GLU A 221 -14.42 14.66 13.23
C GLU A 221 -13.24 15.18 14.06
N ARG A 222 -12.33 15.96 13.45
CA ARG A 222 -11.23 16.61 14.20
C ARG A 222 -11.71 17.54 15.32
N LYS A 223 -12.82 18.25 15.12
CA LYS A 223 -13.41 19.11 16.16
C LYS A 223 -14.02 18.30 17.29
N GLN A 224 -14.61 17.14 17.00
CA GLN A 224 -15.17 16.25 18.03
C GLN A 224 -14.06 15.58 18.85
N GLU A 225 -12.92 15.27 18.23
CA GLU A 225 -11.75 14.68 18.92
C GLU A 225 -10.97 15.71 19.74
N GLY A 226 -10.90 16.96 19.30
CA GLY A 226 -10.21 18.05 20.00
C GLY A 226 -11.02 18.76 21.09
N GLY A 227 -12.30 18.44 21.26
CA GLY A 227 -13.20 19.08 22.23
C GLY A 227 -13.30 18.39 23.59
N GLY A 228 -12.50 17.35 23.83
CA GLY A 228 -12.49 16.54 25.07
C GLY A 228 -11.25 16.77 25.95
N GLY A 229 -10.82 18.02 26.11
CA GLY A 229 -9.72 18.44 26.99
C GLY A 229 -10.22 19.31 28.14
#